data_AF-A0A938U6I8-F1
#
_entry.id   AF-A0A938U6I8-F1
#
_cell.length_a   1.000
_cell.length_b   1.000
_cell.length_c   1.000
_cell.angle_alpha   90.00
_cell.angle_beta   90.00
_cell.angle_gamma   90.00
#
_symmetry.space_group_name_H-M   'P 1'
#
loop_
_entity.id
_entity.type
_entity.pdbx_description
1 polymer ?
#
loop_
_entity_poly.entity_id
_entity_poly.type
_entity_poly.pdbx_seq_one_letter_code
_entity_poly.pdbx_strand_id
1 'polypeptide(L)'
;MTPNIRALGLMSGGLDSMLAALVLREQGVRVAGVCFVTPFYGPERARKAARHLDLPLLEVDLTEKFMPLLYHPPHGWGRGHNPCVDCHILMLREAGAIMEAEGFHFLFTGEVLGQRPMSQHRRALDLVARESGYPDLVLRPLSARLLKPTLPEREGWVDRDRLLDLSGRGRKRQMALAQQYGITHYPAPAGGCLLTDPGYAGRLKELLAHREAVDRRDLELLKWGRHFRLPSGAKAVVGRTARENEALAGLPGEGDYLLKVLDIPGPLVLMREPAGLEEAAGLAAAYSDAPTGRRVTVEARRGQEIRHFEITAAPKEDFREWLI
;
A
#
# COMPACT_ATOMS: atom_id res chain seq x y z
N MET A 1 8.19 42.02 -3.61
CA MET A 1 7.24 41.01 -3.13
C MET A 1 7.71 39.68 -3.67
N THR A 2 8.09 38.74 -2.80
CA THR A 2 8.34 37.37 -3.27
C THR A 2 7.05 36.84 -3.91
N PRO A 3 7.11 36.26 -5.12
CA PRO A 3 5.92 35.71 -5.76
C PRO A 3 5.23 34.72 -4.81
N ASN A 4 3.90 34.62 -4.89
CA ASN A 4 3.11 33.71 -4.07
C ASN A 4 3.28 32.26 -4.57
N ILE A 5 4.48 31.72 -4.39
CA ILE A 5 4.87 30.41 -4.89
C ILE A 5 4.11 29.32 -4.15
N ARG A 6 3.55 28.39 -4.92
CA ARG A 6 2.77 27.25 -4.43
C ARG A 6 3.43 25.95 -4.89
N ALA A 7 3.59 24.99 -3.99
CA ALA A 7 4.17 23.70 -4.28
C ALA A 7 3.24 22.56 -3.85
N LEU A 8 3.13 21.52 -4.69
CA LEU A 8 2.35 20.32 -4.41
C LEU A 8 3.29 19.14 -4.09
N GLY A 9 3.08 18.49 -2.95
CA GLY A 9 3.98 17.48 -2.44
C GLY A 9 3.40 16.07 -2.41
N LEU A 10 4.18 15.07 -2.79
CA LEU A 10 3.83 13.68 -2.50
C LEU A 10 3.95 13.40 -0.99
N MET A 11 2.81 13.39 -0.30
CA MET A 11 2.71 13.23 1.15
C MET A 11 2.44 11.77 1.52
N SER A 12 3.51 11.02 1.76
CA SER A 12 3.42 9.62 2.24
C SER A 12 3.04 9.48 3.72
N GLY A 13 3.09 10.59 4.48
CA GLY A 13 2.94 10.60 5.93
C GLY A 13 4.17 10.11 6.71
N GLY A 14 5.27 9.83 6.02
CA GLY A 14 6.58 9.57 6.64
C GLY A 14 7.30 10.86 7.04
N LEU A 15 8.31 10.71 7.91
CA LEU A 15 9.13 11.82 8.39
C LEU A 15 9.75 12.63 7.23
N ASP A 16 10.29 11.97 6.21
CA ASP A 16 11.00 12.67 5.13
C ASP A 16 10.04 13.58 4.33
N SER A 17 8.79 13.16 4.07
CA SER A 17 7.80 14.04 3.41
C SER A 17 7.38 15.23 4.29
N MET A 18 7.30 15.03 5.60
CA MET A 18 6.99 16.11 6.56
C MET A 18 8.10 17.17 6.59
N LEU A 19 9.36 16.71 6.69
CA LEU A 19 10.52 17.60 6.70
C LEU A 19 10.65 18.37 5.38
N ALA A 20 10.42 17.72 4.24
CA ALA A 20 10.46 18.39 2.94
C ALA A 20 9.44 19.53 2.85
N ALA A 21 8.21 19.30 3.33
CA ALA A 21 7.18 20.34 3.37
C ALA A 21 7.58 21.52 4.27
N LEU A 22 8.17 21.26 5.43
CA LEU A 22 8.58 22.29 6.38
C LEU A 22 9.77 23.12 5.89
N VAL A 23 10.78 22.49 5.27
CA VAL A 23 11.91 23.19 4.65
C VAL A 23 11.42 24.19 3.61
N LEU A 24 10.41 23.84 2.81
CA LEU A 24 9.81 24.77 1.83
C LEU A 24 8.98 25.87 2.49
N ARG A 25 8.18 25.55 3.51
CA ARG A 25 7.38 26.55 4.25
C ARG A 25 8.25 27.59 4.93
N GLU A 26 9.41 27.21 5.46
CA GLU A 26 10.37 28.13 6.07
C GLU A 26 10.93 29.16 5.07
N GLN A 27 10.87 28.85 3.78
CA GLN A 27 11.22 29.76 2.69
C GLN A 27 10.04 30.59 2.19
N GLY A 28 8.87 30.48 2.81
CA GLY A 28 7.66 31.22 2.42
C GLY A 28 6.85 30.57 1.30
N VAL A 29 7.18 29.35 0.90
CA VAL A 29 6.39 28.60 -0.11
C VAL A 29 5.08 28.11 0.51
N ARG A 30 3.96 28.32 -0.19
CA ARG A 30 2.67 27.74 0.17
C ARG A 30 2.63 26.28 -0.26
N VAL A 31 2.59 25.38 0.71
CA VAL A 31 2.66 23.93 0.47
C VAL A 31 1.28 23.29 0.61
N ALA A 32 0.93 22.44 -0.35
CA ALA A 32 -0.16 21.47 -0.22
C ALA A 32 0.37 20.06 -0.45
N GLY A 33 -0.33 19.06 0.07
CA GLY A 33 -0.02 17.65 -0.11
C GLY A 33 -0.99 16.95 -1.04
N VAL A 34 -0.51 15.95 -1.77
CA VAL A 34 -1.32 14.91 -2.38
C VAL A 34 -0.88 13.55 -1.85
N CYS A 35 -1.84 12.71 -1.46
CA CYS A 35 -1.63 11.33 -1.06
C CYS A 35 -2.39 10.42 -2.03
N PHE A 36 -1.66 9.55 -2.71
CA PHE A 36 -2.25 8.50 -3.54
C PHE A 36 -2.59 7.29 -2.68
N VAL A 37 -3.76 6.71 -2.92
CA VAL A 37 -4.29 5.54 -2.21
C VAL A 37 -4.40 4.37 -3.17
N THR A 38 -4.01 3.19 -2.70
CA THR A 38 -4.19 1.92 -3.42
C THR A 38 -4.57 0.82 -2.42
N PRO A 39 -4.94 -0.40 -2.86
CA PRO A 39 -5.12 -1.51 -1.94
C PRO A 39 -3.85 -1.84 -1.14
N PHE A 40 -2.67 -1.38 -1.59
CA PHE A 40 -1.39 -1.71 -0.98
C PHE A 40 -0.91 -0.71 0.07
N TYR A 41 -1.50 0.48 0.13
CA TYR A 41 -1.21 1.52 1.11
C TYR A 41 -2.35 2.55 1.20
N GLY A 42 -2.72 2.91 2.43
CA GLY A 42 -3.82 3.84 2.73
C GLY A 42 -3.36 5.26 3.08
N PRO A 43 -4.32 6.19 3.23
CA PRO A 43 -4.06 7.61 3.48
C PRO A 43 -3.83 7.95 4.96
N GLU A 44 -3.98 7.01 5.89
CA GLU A 44 -4.10 7.31 7.33
C GLU A 44 -2.87 8.04 7.88
N ARG A 45 -1.68 7.65 7.40
CA ARG A 45 -0.42 8.30 7.80
C ARG A 45 -0.32 9.71 7.23
N ALA A 46 -0.70 9.89 5.96
CA ALA A 46 -0.69 11.20 5.30
C ALA A 46 -1.69 12.15 5.97
N ARG A 47 -2.91 11.68 6.26
CA ARG A 47 -3.93 12.43 7.02
C ARG A 47 -3.41 12.90 8.38
N LYS A 48 -2.75 12.01 9.13
CA LYS A 48 -2.17 12.36 10.44
C LYS A 48 -1.06 13.40 10.30
N ALA A 49 -0.16 13.23 9.33
CA ALA A 49 0.93 14.17 9.07
C ALA A 49 0.40 15.54 8.62
N ALA A 50 -0.55 15.58 7.70
CA ALA A 50 -1.15 16.81 7.20
C ALA A 50 -1.86 17.59 8.32
N ARG A 51 -2.64 16.91 9.18
CA ARG A 51 -3.24 17.55 10.37
C ARG A 51 -2.20 18.10 11.34
N HIS A 52 -1.14 17.34 11.61
CA HIS A 52 -0.08 17.78 12.52
C HIS A 52 0.66 19.01 12.00
N LEU A 53 0.85 19.10 10.68
CA LEU A 53 1.53 20.22 10.04
C LEU A 53 0.59 21.36 9.63
N ASP A 54 -0.72 21.23 9.82
CA ASP A 54 -1.73 22.15 9.30
C ASP A 54 -1.53 22.42 7.79
N LEU A 55 -1.53 21.33 7.01
CA LEU A 55 -1.35 21.34 5.55
C LEU A 55 -2.62 20.87 4.85
N PRO A 56 -3.06 21.54 3.77
CA PRO A 56 -4.05 20.98 2.85
C PRO A 56 -3.58 19.63 2.30
N LEU A 57 -4.46 18.64 2.27
CA LEU A 57 -4.18 17.31 1.73
C LEU A 57 -5.28 16.87 0.78
N LEU A 58 -4.90 16.62 -0.47
CA LEU A 58 -5.73 15.92 -1.44
C LEU A 58 -5.47 14.41 -1.35
N GLU A 59 -6.53 13.62 -1.38
CA GLU A 59 -6.44 12.16 -1.44
C GLU A 59 -7.01 11.67 -2.76
N VAL A 60 -6.21 10.88 -3.49
CA VAL A 60 -6.54 10.42 -4.83
C VAL A 60 -6.42 8.91 -4.89
N ASP A 61 -7.51 8.24 -5.28
CA ASP A 61 -7.45 6.81 -5.55
C ASP A 61 -6.67 6.55 -6.85
N LEU A 62 -5.59 5.78 -6.75
CA LEU A 62 -4.70 5.44 -7.85
C LEU A 62 -4.86 3.98 -8.28
N THR A 63 -5.81 3.24 -7.70
CA THR A 63 -5.95 1.79 -7.86
C THR A 63 -5.97 1.37 -9.32
N GLU A 64 -6.91 1.88 -10.11
CA GLU A 64 -7.09 1.48 -11.52
C GLU A 64 -5.86 1.75 -12.38
N LYS A 65 -5.22 2.91 -12.19
CA LYS A 65 -3.99 3.26 -12.92
C LYS A 65 -2.77 2.45 -12.46
N PHE A 66 -2.80 1.95 -11.22
CA PHE A 66 -1.75 1.13 -10.66
C PHE A 66 -1.85 -0.34 -11.09
N MET A 67 -3.06 -0.86 -11.31
CA MET A 67 -3.31 -2.29 -11.63
C MET A 67 -2.41 -2.84 -12.76
N PRO A 68 -2.20 -2.15 -13.90
CA PRO A 68 -1.32 -2.66 -14.95
C PRO A 68 0.13 -2.92 -14.50
N LEU A 69 0.61 -2.16 -13.51
CA LEU A 69 1.96 -2.31 -12.95
C LEU A 69 2.12 -3.60 -12.12
N LEU A 70 1.02 -4.27 -11.77
CA LEU A 70 1.07 -5.59 -11.15
C LEU A 70 1.48 -6.68 -12.14
N TYR A 71 1.18 -6.49 -13.42
CA TYR A 71 1.41 -7.50 -14.46
C TYR A 71 2.68 -7.22 -15.25
N HIS A 72 2.87 -5.97 -15.68
CA HIS A 72 3.97 -5.58 -16.56
C HIS A 72 4.50 -4.18 -16.21
N PRO A 73 5.22 -4.01 -15.10
CA PRO A 73 5.88 -2.74 -14.81
C PRO A 73 7.05 -2.52 -15.79
N PRO A 74 7.11 -1.39 -16.51
CA PRO A 74 8.17 -1.09 -17.46
C PRO A 74 9.61 -1.23 -16.92
N HIS A 75 9.81 -0.94 -15.63
CA HIS A 75 11.13 -1.03 -14.98
C HIS A 75 11.31 -2.31 -14.14
N GLY A 76 10.39 -3.26 -14.26
CA GLY A 76 10.43 -4.53 -13.55
C GLY A 76 10.03 -4.43 -12.08
N TRP A 77 10.02 -5.60 -11.42
CA TRP A 77 9.75 -5.71 -9.98
C TRP A 77 11.05 -5.73 -9.18
N GLY A 78 11.02 -5.13 -7.99
CA GLY A 78 12.03 -5.36 -6.97
C GLY A 78 11.66 -6.54 -6.04
N ARG A 79 12.08 -6.45 -4.78
CA ARG A 79 11.79 -7.47 -3.76
C ARG A 79 10.28 -7.62 -3.50
N GLY A 80 9.81 -8.87 -3.44
CA GLY A 80 8.40 -9.17 -3.28
C GLY A 80 7.72 -9.08 -4.65
N HIS A 81 6.90 -8.05 -4.84
CA HIS A 81 6.23 -7.73 -6.11
C HIS A 81 6.16 -6.21 -6.32
N ASN A 82 7.17 -5.45 -5.87
CA ASN A 82 7.09 -3.99 -5.80
C ASN A 82 7.56 -3.30 -7.11
N PRO A 83 6.70 -2.53 -7.81
CA PRO A 83 7.09 -1.75 -8.99
C PRO A 83 7.45 -0.31 -8.58
N CYS A 84 8.36 -0.13 -7.61
CA CYS A 84 8.52 1.18 -6.95
C CYS A 84 8.96 2.32 -7.89
N VAL A 85 9.77 2.05 -8.92
CA VAL A 85 10.16 3.07 -9.92
C VAL A 85 8.93 3.51 -10.71
N ASP A 86 8.17 2.56 -11.27
CA ASP A 86 6.96 2.83 -12.04
C ASP A 86 5.85 3.47 -11.19
N CYS A 87 5.71 3.05 -9.93
CA CYS A 87 4.80 3.64 -8.97
C CYS A 87 5.15 5.12 -8.74
N HIS A 88 6.42 5.46 -8.55
CA HIS A 88 6.85 6.85 -8.37
C HIS A 88 6.65 7.69 -9.65
N ILE A 89 6.93 7.11 -10.83
CA ILE A 89 6.64 7.74 -12.12
C ILE A 89 5.15 8.07 -12.23
N LEU A 90 4.29 7.09 -11.96
CA LEU A 90 2.84 7.23 -12.01
C LEU A 90 2.36 8.31 -11.03
N MET A 91 2.76 8.24 -9.76
CA MET A 91 2.36 9.22 -8.75
C MET A 91 2.81 10.64 -9.12
N LEU A 92 4.02 10.83 -9.64
CA LEU A 92 4.49 12.16 -10.04
C LEU A 92 3.78 12.67 -11.29
N ARG A 93 3.47 11.79 -12.25
CA ARG A 93 2.68 12.14 -13.43
C ARG A 93 1.30 12.65 -13.05
N GLU A 94 0.62 11.92 -12.16
CA GLU A 94 -0.71 12.30 -11.67
C GLU A 94 -0.65 13.57 -10.81
N ALA A 95 0.37 13.71 -9.96
CA ALA A 95 0.58 14.94 -9.20
C ALA A 95 0.86 16.14 -10.10
N GLY A 96 1.60 15.95 -11.20
CA GLY A 96 1.87 17.01 -12.17
C GLY A 96 0.63 17.47 -12.92
N ALA A 97 -0.28 16.55 -13.28
CA ALA A 97 -1.57 16.92 -13.85
C ALA A 97 -2.41 17.78 -12.86
N ILE A 98 -2.41 17.42 -11.57
CA ILE A 98 -3.06 18.21 -10.51
C ILE A 98 -2.36 19.56 -10.34
N MET A 99 -1.03 19.58 -10.35
CA MET A 99 -0.21 20.79 -10.23
C MET A 99 -0.58 21.81 -11.32
N GLU A 100 -0.67 21.37 -12.57
CA GLU A 100 -1.09 22.22 -13.70
C GLU A 100 -2.52 22.71 -13.54
N ALA A 101 -3.46 21.80 -13.26
CA ALA A 101 -4.88 22.13 -13.16
C ALA A 101 -5.21 23.11 -12.03
N GLU A 102 -4.49 23.01 -10.90
CA GLU A 102 -4.73 23.84 -9.71
C GLU A 102 -3.78 25.05 -9.60
N GLY A 103 -2.92 25.27 -10.59
CA GLY A 103 -2.00 26.41 -10.63
C GLY A 103 -0.93 26.38 -9.53
N PHE A 104 -0.38 25.20 -9.24
CA PHE A 104 0.86 25.05 -8.48
C PHE A 104 2.06 25.27 -9.40
N HIS A 105 3.17 25.74 -8.83
CA HIS A 105 4.36 26.11 -9.60
C HIS A 105 5.31 24.93 -9.79
N PHE A 106 5.40 24.02 -8.80
CA PHE A 106 6.27 22.86 -8.87
C PHE A 106 5.83 21.72 -7.93
N LEU A 107 6.38 20.53 -8.18
CA LEU A 107 6.21 19.34 -7.36
C LEU A 107 7.36 19.19 -6.36
N PHE A 108 7.09 18.61 -5.20
CA PHE A 108 8.16 18.16 -4.32
C PHE A 108 7.94 16.76 -3.74
N THR A 109 9.03 16.10 -3.38
CA THR A 109 9.01 14.82 -2.69
C THR A 109 9.92 14.83 -1.46
N GLY A 110 9.63 13.93 -0.52
CA GLY A 110 10.53 13.64 0.61
C GLY A 110 11.66 12.67 0.25
N GLU A 111 11.96 12.45 -1.03
CA GLU A 111 13.00 11.49 -1.42
C GLU A 111 14.40 11.99 -1.04
N VAL A 112 15.18 11.11 -0.41
CA VAL A 112 16.57 11.38 0.01
C VAL A 112 17.51 10.55 -0.85
N LEU A 113 18.48 11.19 -1.49
CA LEU A 113 19.45 10.53 -2.36
C LEU A 113 20.16 9.37 -1.65
N GLY A 114 20.07 8.16 -2.20
CA GLY A 114 20.70 6.95 -1.69
C GLY A 114 20.03 6.35 -0.45
N GLN A 115 18.87 6.86 -0.02
CA GLN A 115 18.19 6.34 1.17
C GLN A 115 17.47 5.01 0.90
N ARG A 116 16.96 4.81 -0.32
CA ARG A 116 16.39 3.52 -0.78
C ARG A 116 17.17 2.96 -1.96
N PRO A 117 17.72 1.73 -1.86
CA PRO A 117 18.55 1.14 -2.91
C PRO A 117 17.91 1.01 -4.28
N MET A 118 16.59 0.77 -4.34
CA MET A 118 15.88 0.50 -5.60
C MET A 118 15.37 1.78 -6.29
N SER A 119 14.79 2.72 -5.54
CA SER A 119 14.07 3.87 -6.14
C SER A 119 14.73 5.22 -5.91
N GLN A 120 15.74 5.34 -5.05
CA GLN A 120 16.29 6.65 -4.64
C GLN A 120 17.80 6.80 -4.90
N HIS A 121 18.40 5.97 -5.74
CA HIS A 121 19.73 6.28 -6.30
C HIS A 121 19.61 7.32 -7.42
N ARG A 122 20.70 8.05 -7.73
CA ARG A 122 20.68 9.18 -8.68
C ARG A 122 19.99 8.86 -10.00
N ARG A 123 20.41 7.78 -10.66
CA ARG A 123 19.81 7.33 -11.92
C ARG A 123 18.29 7.08 -11.82
N ALA A 124 17.80 6.51 -10.71
CA ALA A 124 16.37 6.30 -10.51
C ALA A 124 15.64 7.62 -10.29
N LEU A 125 16.18 8.56 -9.51
CA LEU A 125 15.56 9.88 -9.31
C LEU A 125 15.44 10.67 -10.61
N ASP A 126 16.51 10.65 -11.43
CA ASP A 126 16.54 11.30 -12.74
C ASP A 126 15.57 10.64 -13.73
N LEU A 127 15.52 9.30 -13.73
CA LEU A 127 14.58 8.49 -14.52
C LEU A 127 13.14 8.81 -14.17
N VAL A 128 12.80 8.75 -12.88
CA VAL A 128 11.46 9.01 -12.35
C VAL A 128 10.99 10.42 -12.71
N ALA A 129 11.84 11.43 -12.53
CA ALA A 129 11.49 12.80 -12.87
C ALA A 129 11.24 12.95 -14.37
N ARG A 130 12.12 12.42 -15.23
CA ARG A 130 11.97 12.47 -16.69
C ARG A 130 10.69 11.80 -17.18
N GLU A 131 10.41 10.58 -16.70
CA GLU A 131 9.30 9.78 -17.21
C GLU A 131 7.95 10.13 -16.58
N SER A 132 7.96 10.88 -15.47
CA SER A 132 6.75 11.52 -14.96
C SER A 132 6.20 12.59 -15.92
N GLY A 133 7.03 13.13 -16.82
CA GLY A 133 6.70 14.28 -17.66
C GLY A 133 7.15 15.63 -17.07
N TYR A 134 7.67 15.64 -15.84
CA TYR A 134 8.02 16.85 -15.09
C TYR A 134 9.50 16.91 -14.65
N PRO A 135 10.48 16.62 -15.54
CA PRO A 135 11.89 16.41 -15.15
C PRO A 135 12.50 17.54 -14.32
N ASP A 136 12.09 18.77 -14.59
CA ASP A 136 12.68 19.98 -14.06
C ASP A 136 11.83 20.66 -12.98
N LEU A 137 10.65 20.08 -12.68
CA LEU A 137 9.68 20.60 -11.72
C LEU A 137 9.55 19.71 -10.48
N VAL A 138 10.33 18.63 -10.36
CA VAL A 138 10.35 17.75 -9.18
C VAL A 138 11.51 18.12 -8.25
N LEU A 139 11.24 18.99 -7.29
CA LEU A 139 12.20 19.39 -6.26
C LEU A 139 12.29 18.33 -5.15
N ARG A 140 13.50 18.08 -4.65
CA ARG A 140 13.75 17.15 -3.53
C ARG A 140 14.45 17.89 -2.39
N PRO A 141 13.71 18.65 -1.55
CA PRO A 141 14.30 19.63 -0.64
C PRO A 141 15.36 19.07 0.30
N LEU A 142 15.21 17.80 0.68
CA LEU A 142 16.12 17.12 1.60
C LEU A 142 17.47 16.75 0.98
N SER A 143 17.58 16.66 -0.35
CA SER A 143 18.81 16.24 -1.05
C SER A 143 19.19 17.15 -2.22
N ALA A 144 18.52 18.29 -2.37
CA ALA A 144 18.64 19.18 -3.53
C ALA A 144 20.07 19.66 -3.79
N ARG A 145 20.85 19.94 -2.74
CA ARG A 145 22.25 20.39 -2.88
C ARG A 145 23.17 19.34 -3.50
N LEU A 146 22.76 18.08 -3.49
CA LEU A 146 23.47 16.96 -4.12
C LEU A 146 22.96 16.65 -5.53
N LEU A 147 21.85 17.23 -5.95
CA LEU A 147 21.21 16.99 -7.24
C LEU A 147 21.42 18.19 -8.18
N LYS A 148 21.13 17.98 -9.48
CA LYS A 148 21.14 19.08 -10.45
C LYS A 148 20.06 20.10 -10.05
N PRO A 149 20.33 21.41 -10.13
CA PRO A 149 19.33 22.42 -9.82
C PRO A 149 18.10 22.28 -10.73
N THR A 150 16.92 22.27 -10.10
CA THR A 150 15.60 22.25 -10.75
C THR A 150 15.14 23.68 -11.10
N LEU A 151 14.07 23.82 -11.90
CA LEU A 151 13.52 25.13 -12.26
C LEU A 151 13.21 26.01 -11.04
N PRO A 152 12.56 25.54 -9.95
CA PRO A 152 12.31 26.35 -8.77
C PRO A 152 13.55 26.97 -8.15
N GLU A 153 14.68 26.27 -8.24
CA GLU A 153 15.96 26.76 -7.70
C GLU A 153 16.60 27.79 -8.63
N ARG A 154 16.54 27.57 -9.95
CA ARG A 154 17.14 28.47 -10.94
C ARG A 154 16.38 29.78 -11.10
N GLU A 155 15.05 29.75 -10.96
CA GLU A 155 14.18 30.93 -11.02
C GLU A 155 14.09 31.68 -9.68
N GLY A 156 14.79 31.21 -8.64
CA GLY A 156 14.77 31.83 -7.31
C GLY A 156 13.42 31.73 -6.60
N TRP A 157 12.56 30.78 -6.98
CA TRP A 157 11.31 30.46 -6.26
C TRP A 157 11.61 29.82 -4.90
N VAL A 158 12.73 29.11 -4.82
CA VAL A 158 13.34 28.60 -3.60
C VAL A 158 14.81 28.98 -3.56
N ASP A 159 15.32 29.26 -2.37
CA ASP A 159 16.74 29.49 -2.13
C ASP A 159 17.45 28.15 -1.93
N ARG A 160 18.31 27.79 -2.90
CA ARG A 160 19.06 26.53 -2.91
C ARG A 160 19.98 26.39 -1.70
N ASP A 161 20.54 27.48 -1.18
CA ASP A 161 21.46 27.42 -0.04
C ASP A 161 20.74 27.08 1.27
N ARG A 162 19.43 27.31 1.32
CA ARG A 162 18.53 26.91 2.41
C ARG A 162 17.91 25.51 2.22
N LEU A 163 18.24 24.82 1.13
CA LEU A 163 17.91 23.40 0.94
C LEU A 163 18.99 22.50 1.55
N LEU A 164 18.74 21.20 1.62
CA LEU A 164 19.61 20.25 2.32
C LEU A 164 20.41 19.35 1.38
N ASP A 165 21.40 18.69 1.99
CA ASP A 165 22.34 17.75 1.39
C ASP A 165 22.25 16.37 2.08
N LEU A 166 21.06 15.97 2.53
CA LEU A 166 20.86 14.65 3.13
C LEU A 166 21.11 13.56 2.08
N SER A 167 21.85 12.53 2.45
CA SER A 167 22.06 11.36 1.63
C SER A 167 22.32 10.10 2.45
N GLY A 168 22.16 8.96 1.78
CA GLY A 168 22.35 7.64 2.37
C GLY A 168 21.20 7.22 3.28
N ARG A 169 21.42 6.11 3.98
CA ARG A 169 20.38 5.43 4.78
C ARG A 169 20.22 5.97 6.19
N GLY A 170 21.18 6.77 6.67
CA GLY A 170 21.15 7.34 8.02
C GLY A 170 19.98 8.30 8.19
N ARG A 171 19.37 8.32 9.38
CA ARG A 171 18.24 9.20 9.73
C ARG A 171 18.53 10.19 10.86
N LYS A 172 19.76 10.23 11.38
CA LYS A 172 20.13 11.07 12.53
C LYS A 172 19.85 12.56 12.26
N ARG A 173 20.19 13.05 11.06
CA ARG A 173 19.96 14.46 10.67
C ARG A 173 18.46 14.77 10.52
N GLN A 174 17.69 13.85 9.94
CA GLN A 174 16.23 13.97 9.85
C GLN A 174 15.59 14.03 11.24
N MET A 175 16.04 13.19 12.18
CA MET A 175 15.51 13.19 13.55
C MET A 175 15.86 14.48 14.30
N ALA A 176 17.08 15.02 14.11
CA ALA A 176 17.45 16.31 14.66
C ALA A 176 16.59 17.45 14.09
N LEU A 177 16.34 17.43 12.77
CA LEU A 177 15.46 18.40 12.12
C LEU A 177 13.99 18.27 12.59
N ALA A 178 13.54 17.04 12.84
CA ALA A 178 12.21 16.79 13.43
C ALA A 178 12.08 17.46 14.80
N GLN A 179 13.10 17.37 15.65
CA GLN A 179 13.13 18.03 16.96
C GLN A 179 13.11 19.56 16.81
N GLN A 180 13.90 20.12 15.88
CA GLN A 180 13.93 21.56 15.61
C GLN A 180 12.56 22.10 15.17
N TYR A 181 11.84 21.33 14.34
CA TYR A 181 10.50 21.67 13.90
C TYR A 181 9.38 21.28 14.88
N GLY A 182 9.72 20.73 16.06
CA GLY A 182 8.72 20.31 17.04
C GLY A 182 7.87 19.10 16.63
N ILE A 183 8.32 18.30 15.65
CA ILE A 183 7.66 17.05 15.25
C ILE A 183 7.98 15.97 16.29
N THR A 184 7.08 15.78 17.24
CA THR A 184 7.20 14.79 18.33
C THR A 184 6.63 13.42 17.98
N HIS A 185 5.80 13.33 16.93
CA HIS A 185 5.17 12.08 16.51
C HIS A 185 5.28 11.90 14.99
N TYR A 186 6.07 10.91 14.58
CA TYR A 186 6.14 10.42 13.20
C TYR A 186 6.20 8.89 13.22
N PRO A 187 5.69 8.21 12.18
CA PRO A 187 5.74 6.76 12.13
C PRO A 187 7.20 6.29 12.19
N ALA A 188 7.44 5.21 12.94
CA ALA A 188 8.70 4.51 12.88
C ALA A 188 9.01 4.10 11.41
N PRO A 189 10.28 3.89 11.04
CA PRO A 189 10.66 3.33 9.75
C PRO A 189 10.20 1.87 9.62
N ALA A 190 8.90 1.63 9.53
CA ALA A 190 8.28 0.33 9.44
C ALA A 190 6.89 0.44 8.79
N GLY A 191 6.52 -0.56 7.99
CA GLY A 191 5.30 -0.57 7.19
C GLY A 191 5.49 0.21 5.89
N GLY A 192 6.09 -0.48 4.90
CA GLY A 192 6.09 -0.04 3.52
C GLY A 192 4.79 -0.45 2.81
N CYS A 193 4.79 -0.37 1.49
CA CYS A 193 3.74 -0.92 0.63
C CYS A 193 3.60 -2.44 0.86
N LEU A 194 2.36 -2.96 0.89
CA LEU A 194 2.09 -4.40 1.07
C LEU A 194 2.79 -5.28 0.03
N LEU A 195 3.12 -4.76 -1.15
CA LEU A 195 3.89 -5.48 -2.18
C LEU A 195 5.32 -5.85 -1.77
N THR A 196 5.82 -5.27 -0.68
CA THR A 196 7.12 -5.61 -0.09
C THR A 196 7.02 -6.61 1.07
N ASP A 197 5.81 -6.88 1.57
CA ASP A 197 5.56 -7.90 2.57
C ASP A 197 5.65 -9.29 1.92
N PRO A 198 6.52 -10.21 2.40
CA PRO A 198 6.68 -11.51 1.78
C PRO A 198 5.39 -12.34 1.74
N GLY A 199 4.56 -12.27 2.78
CA GLY A 199 3.31 -13.02 2.87
C GLY A 199 2.29 -12.52 1.85
N TYR A 200 2.06 -11.21 1.81
CA TYR A 200 1.17 -10.59 0.83
C TYR A 200 1.66 -10.79 -0.60
N ALA A 201 2.96 -10.59 -0.85
CA ALA A 201 3.55 -10.77 -2.18
C ALA A 201 3.45 -12.22 -2.67
N GLY A 202 3.64 -13.21 -1.79
CA GLY A 202 3.44 -14.62 -2.11
C GLY A 202 1.99 -14.90 -2.55
N ARG A 203 1.03 -14.43 -1.75
CA ARG A 203 -0.40 -14.57 -2.06
C ARG A 203 -0.82 -13.85 -3.34
N LEU A 204 -0.21 -12.71 -3.64
CA LEU A 204 -0.47 -11.96 -4.87
C LEU A 204 0.05 -12.71 -6.09
N LYS A 205 1.28 -13.24 -6.05
CA LYS A 205 1.83 -14.05 -7.15
C LYS A 205 0.99 -15.29 -7.39
N GLU A 206 0.55 -15.94 -6.33
CA GLU A 206 -0.37 -17.08 -6.42
C GLU A 206 -1.70 -16.68 -7.07
N LEU A 207 -2.29 -15.54 -6.68
CA LEU A 207 -3.51 -15.02 -7.29
C LEU A 207 -3.33 -14.75 -8.79
N LEU A 208 -2.26 -14.04 -9.17
CA LEU A 208 -1.99 -13.66 -10.57
C LEU A 208 -1.67 -14.87 -11.46
N ALA A 209 -1.17 -15.98 -10.89
CA ALA A 209 -0.94 -17.21 -11.63
C ALA A 209 -2.23 -17.98 -11.95
N HIS A 210 -3.32 -17.73 -11.24
CA HIS A 210 -4.59 -18.47 -11.37
C HIS A 210 -5.76 -17.61 -11.86
N ARG A 211 -5.58 -16.30 -12.00
CA ARG A 211 -6.60 -15.37 -12.50
C ARG A 211 -5.98 -14.35 -13.44
N GLU A 212 -6.54 -14.25 -14.63
CA GLU A 212 -6.14 -13.26 -15.63
C GLU A 212 -6.50 -11.84 -15.18
N ALA A 213 -7.76 -11.63 -14.78
CA ALA A 213 -8.26 -10.35 -14.30
C ALA A 213 -8.44 -10.38 -12.78
N VAL A 214 -7.67 -9.53 -12.09
CA VAL A 214 -7.78 -9.28 -10.66
C VAL A 214 -8.54 -7.98 -10.44
N ASP A 215 -9.49 -7.99 -9.50
CA ASP A 215 -10.21 -6.77 -9.10
C ASP A 215 -9.71 -6.25 -7.73
N ARG A 216 -10.27 -5.12 -7.27
CA ARG A 216 -9.93 -4.55 -5.97
C ARG A 216 -10.27 -5.48 -4.80
N ARG A 217 -11.40 -6.20 -4.87
CA ARG A 217 -11.87 -7.11 -3.81
C ARG A 217 -10.89 -8.25 -3.61
N ASP A 218 -10.32 -8.74 -4.70
CA ASP A 218 -9.31 -9.78 -4.70
C ASP A 218 -8.06 -9.35 -3.94
N LEU A 219 -7.59 -8.12 -4.17
CA LEU A 219 -6.43 -7.54 -3.49
C LEU A 219 -6.73 -7.28 -2.00
N GLU A 220 -7.91 -6.78 -1.68
CA GLU A 220 -8.34 -6.58 -0.29
C GLU A 220 -8.40 -7.90 0.48
N LEU A 221 -8.87 -8.98 -0.16
CA LEU A 221 -8.90 -10.32 0.44
C LEU A 221 -7.52 -10.83 0.83
N LEU A 222 -6.47 -10.50 0.08
CA LEU A 222 -5.09 -10.94 0.38
C LEU A 222 -4.54 -10.40 1.70
N LYS A 223 -5.21 -9.45 2.35
CA LYS A 223 -4.79 -8.88 3.63
C LYS A 223 -5.14 -9.76 4.83
N TRP A 224 -6.05 -10.72 4.66
CA TRP A 224 -6.73 -11.39 5.76
C TRP A 224 -6.59 -12.90 5.69
N GLY A 225 -6.58 -13.56 6.85
CA GLY A 225 -6.70 -15.01 6.91
C GLY A 225 -5.48 -15.80 6.45
N ARG A 226 -5.68 -17.12 6.46
CA ARG A 226 -4.82 -18.14 5.83
C ARG A 226 -5.44 -18.47 4.48
N HIS A 227 -4.63 -18.50 3.43
CA HIS A 227 -5.11 -18.75 2.08
C HIS A 227 -4.83 -20.19 1.69
N PHE A 228 -5.83 -20.84 1.12
CA PHE A 228 -5.75 -22.21 0.65
C PHE A 228 -6.17 -22.29 -0.82
N ARG A 229 -5.47 -23.14 -1.57
CA ARG A 229 -5.87 -23.60 -2.89
C ARG A 229 -6.37 -25.04 -2.74
N LEU A 230 -7.66 -25.23 -2.90
CA LEU A 230 -8.32 -26.53 -2.73
C LEU A 230 -7.99 -27.46 -3.91
N PRO A 231 -8.18 -28.80 -3.77
CA PRO A 231 -7.97 -29.75 -4.86
C PRO A 231 -8.78 -29.46 -6.12
N SER A 232 -9.95 -28.83 -5.96
CA SER A 232 -10.80 -28.35 -7.05
C SER A 232 -10.19 -27.19 -7.85
N GLY A 233 -9.08 -26.60 -7.37
CA GLY A 233 -8.52 -25.35 -7.87
C GLY A 233 -9.17 -24.11 -7.26
N ALA A 234 -10.22 -24.21 -6.45
CA ALA A 234 -10.87 -23.05 -5.83
C ALA A 234 -10.03 -22.44 -4.71
N LYS A 235 -10.23 -21.13 -4.45
CA LYS A 235 -9.57 -20.41 -3.36
C LYS A 235 -10.48 -20.31 -2.13
N ALA A 236 -9.94 -20.70 -0.97
CA ALA A 236 -10.57 -20.53 0.32
C ALA A 236 -9.68 -19.72 1.26
N VAL A 237 -10.27 -18.86 2.09
CA VAL A 237 -9.56 -18.01 3.06
C VAL A 237 -10.16 -18.20 4.44
N VAL A 238 -9.34 -18.67 5.39
CA VAL A 238 -9.74 -18.99 6.76
C VAL A 238 -9.28 -17.89 7.70
N GLY A 239 -10.20 -17.21 8.38
CA GLY A 239 -9.87 -16.16 9.34
C GLY A 239 -9.03 -16.68 10.52
N ARG A 240 -8.12 -15.84 11.04
CA ARG A 240 -7.23 -16.21 12.16
C ARG A 240 -7.62 -15.59 13.49
N THR A 241 -8.38 -14.50 13.45
CA THR A 241 -8.77 -13.71 14.62
C THR A 241 -10.18 -13.16 14.40
N ALA A 242 -10.84 -12.70 15.46
CA ALA A 242 -12.16 -12.06 15.36
C ALA A 242 -12.16 -10.88 14.36
N ARG A 243 -11.12 -10.04 14.40
CA ARG A 243 -10.94 -8.93 13.45
C ARG A 243 -10.85 -9.40 12.00
N GLU A 244 -10.17 -10.52 11.76
CA GLU A 244 -10.10 -11.08 10.41
C GLU A 244 -11.42 -11.71 9.98
N ASN A 245 -12.16 -12.36 10.88
CA ASN A 245 -13.50 -12.86 10.59
C ASN A 245 -14.45 -11.72 10.21
N GLU A 246 -14.42 -10.60 10.94
CA GLU A 246 -15.19 -9.39 10.61
C GLU A 246 -14.81 -8.83 9.24
N ALA A 247 -13.52 -8.74 8.93
CA ALA A 247 -13.06 -8.30 7.62
C ALA A 247 -13.52 -9.24 6.50
N LEU A 248 -13.39 -10.56 6.69
CA LEU A 248 -13.83 -11.57 5.72
C LEU A 248 -15.36 -11.56 5.53
N ALA A 249 -16.14 -11.25 6.56
CA ALA A 249 -17.60 -11.17 6.46
C ALA A 249 -18.09 -10.04 5.54
N GLY A 250 -17.30 -8.97 5.38
CA GLY A 250 -17.62 -7.83 4.53
C GLY A 250 -17.10 -7.92 3.09
N LEU A 251 -16.33 -8.97 2.75
CA LEU A 251 -15.73 -9.18 1.43
C LEU A 251 -16.49 -10.08 0.44
N PRO A 252 -17.55 -10.86 0.79
CA PRO A 252 -18.24 -11.66 -0.22
C PRO A 252 -18.84 -10.80 -1.31
N GLY A 253 -18.67 -11.20 -2.57
CA GLY A 253 -19.47 -10.72 -3.68
C GLY A 253 -20.39 -11.80 -4.25
N GLU A 254 -20.91 -11.56 -5.45
CA GLU A 254 -21.75 -12.53 -6.14
C GLU A 254 -20.98 -13.85 -6.38
N GLY A 255 -21.60 -14.97 -6.01
CA GLY A 255 -21.01 -16.31 -6.15
C GLY A 255 -20.22 -16.82 -4.94
N ASP A 256 -19.79 -15.93 -4.03
CA ASP A 256 -18.95 -16.30 -2.90
C ASP A 256 -19.77 -16.93 -1.74
N TYR A 257 -19.18 -17.90 -1.04
CA TYR A 257 -19.74 -18.52 0.16
C TYR A 257 -18.98 -18.11 1.41
N LEU A 258 -19.72 -17.89 2.49
CA LEU A 258 -19.20 -17.83 3.85
C LEU A 258 -19.54 -19.11 4.58
N LEU A 259 -18.53 -19.77 5.15
CA LEU A 259 -18.69 -20.99 5.92
C LEU A 259 -18.31 -20.76 7.38
N LYS A 260 -19.08 -21.37 8.28
CA LYS A 260 -18.82 -21.40 9.73
C LYS A 260 -19.31 -22.70 10.35
N VAL A 261 -18.68 -23.12 11.43
CA VAL A 261 -19.19 -24.21 12.26
C VAL A 261 -20.37 -23.70 13.09
N LEU A 262 -21.43 -24.51 13.19
CA LEU A 262 -22.57 -24.22 14.07
C LEU A 262 -22.28 -24.70 15.50
N ASP A 263 -22.79 -23.97 16.48
CA ASP A 263 -22.75 -24.29 17.92
C ASP A 263 -21.35 -24.42 18.55
N ILE A 264 -20.28 -24.19 17.78
CA ILE A 264 -18.88 -24.23 18.24
C ILE A 264 -18.15 -23.00 17.71
N PRO A 265 -17.42 -22.26 18.55
CA PRO A 265 -16.58 -21.16 18.11
C PRO A 265 -15.56 -21.60 17.05
N GLY A 266 -15.35 -20.76 16.04
CA GLY A 266 -14.44 -21.08 14.95
C GLY A 266 -14.23 -19.91 13.99
N PRO A 267 -13.37 -20.11 12.99
CA PRO A 267 -13.10 -19.10 11.98
C PRO A 267 -14.27 -18.95 11.02
N LEU A 268 -14.35 -17.77 10.41
CA LEU A 268 -15.12 -17.60 9.19
C LEU A 268 -14.24 -18.00 8.00
N VAL A 269 -14.80 -18.79 7.09
CA VAL A 269 -14.13 -19.16 5.84
C VAL A 269 -14.82 -18.48 4.68
N LEU A 270 -14.09 -17.72 3.88
CA LEU A 270 -14.58 -17.16 2.62
C LEU A 270 -14.10 -18.02 1.45
N MET A 271 -15.02 -18.46 0.61
CA MET A 271 -14.74 -19.26 -0.59
C MET A 271 -15.35 -18.58 -1.82
N ARG A 272 -14.57 -18.44 -2.90
CA ARG A 272 -15.00 -17.65 -4.07
C ARG A 272 -15.65 -18.42 -5.21
N GLU A 273 -15.54 -19.73 -5.19
CA GLU A 273 -16.03 -20.63 -6.23
C GLU A 273 -16.71 -21.82 -5.56
N PRO A 274 -17.87 -22.31 -6.04
CA PRO A 274 -18.60 -23.39 -5.37
C PRO A 274 -17.92 -24.76 -5.48
N ALA A 275 -16.97 -24.93 -6.42
CA ALA A 275 -16.27 -26.19 -6.59
C ALA A 275 -15.33 -26.44 -5.40
N GLY A 276 -15.61 -27.45 -4.59
CA GLY A 276 -14.82 -27.78 -3.39
C GLY A 276 -15.43 -27.29 -2.06
N LEU A 277 -16.75 -27.02 -2.02
CA LEU A 277 -17.43 -26.52 -0.81
C LEU A 277 -17.29 -27.46 0.40
N GLU A 278 -17.25 -28.78 0.18
CA GLU A 278 -17.10 -29.76 1.26
C GLU A 278 -15.68 -29.71 1.86
N GLU A 279 -14.66 -29.53 1.02
CA GLU A 279 -13.28 -29.30 1.45
C GLU A 279 -13.13 -27.99 2.23
N ALA A 280 -13.81 -26.92 1.79
CA ALA A 280 -13.87 -25.67 2.54
C ALA A 280 -14.61 -25.82 3.87
N ALA A 281 -15.65 -26.66 3.94
CA ALA A 281 -16.30 -27.01 5.19
C ALA A 281 -15.36 -27.81 6.11
N GLY A 282 -14.55 -28.70 5.53
CA GLY A 282 -13.42 -29.37 6.17
C GLY A 282 -12.46 -28.39 6.85
N LEU A 283 -12.04 -27.34 6.12
CA LEU A 283 -11.21 -26.27 6.68
C LEU A 283 -11.90 -25.53 7.83
N ALA A 284 -13.18 -25.19 7.70
CA ALA A 284 -13.94 -24.53 8.76
C ALA A 284 -13.97 -25.38 10.04
N ALA A 285 -14.24 -26.69 9.91
CA ALA A 285 -14.24 -27.64 11.02
C ALA A 285 -12.85 -27.81 11.64
N ALA A 286 -11.82 -28.07 10.84
CA ALA A 286 -10.45 -28.32 11.31
C ALA A 286 -9.80 -27.12 12.02
N TYR A 287 -10.18 -25.90 11.64
CA TYR A 287 -9.68 -24.67 12.25
C TYR A 287 -10.57 -24.10 13.36
N SER A 288 -11.71 -24.74 13.66
CA SER A 288 -12.57 -24.40 14.80
C SER A 288 -12.03 -24.92 16.14
N ASP A 289 -12.76 -24.65 17.21
CA ASP A 289 -12.50 -25.21 18.55
C ASP A 289 -13.05 -26.63 18.72
N ALA A 290 -13.60 -27.25 17.66
CA ALA A 290 -14.05 -28.63 17.70
C ALA A 290 -12.86 -29.59 17.87
N PRO A 291 -12.92 -30.55 18.82
CA PRO A 291 -11.90 -31.59 18.94
C PRO A 291 -11.81 -32.44 17.67
N THR A 292 -10.59 -32.85 17.29
CA THR A 292 -10.37 -33.81 16.20
C THR A 292 -11.21 -35.07 16.40
N GLY A 293 -11.86 -35.55 15.34
CA GLY A 293 -12.77 -36.69 15.37
C GLY A 293 -14.20 -36.34 15.79
N ARG A 294 -14.48 -35.12 16.27
CA ARG A 294 -15.84 -34.68 16.55
C ARG A 294 -16.59 -34.40 15.26
N ARG A 295 -17.81 -34.92 15.16
CA ARG A 295 -18.76 -34.57 14.09
C ARG A 295 -19.40 -33.22 14.39
N VAL A 296 -19.38 -32.32 13.41
CA VAL A 296 -19.92 -30.95 13.49
C VAL A 296 -20.71 -30.62 12.24
N THR A 297 -21.68 -29.72 12.38
CA THR A 297 -22.43 -29.16 11.25
C THR A 297 -21.77 -27.85 10.83
N VAL A 298 -21.41 -27.76 9.55
CA VAL A 298 -20.89 -26.53 8.93
C VAL A 298 -21.97 -25.91 8.06
N GLU A 299 -22.30 -24.65 8.31
CA GLU A 299 -23.18 -23.85 7.47
C GLU A 299 -22.36 -23.14 6.40
N ALA A 300 -22.72 -23.31 5.13
CA ALA A 300 -22.22 -22.55 4.00
C ALA A 300 -23.33 -21.66 3.45
N ARG A 301 -23.11 -20.34 3.45
CA ARG A 301 -24.10 -19.34 3.05
C ARG A 301 -23.62 -18.52 1.86
N ARG A 302 -24.49 -18.39 0.84
CA ARG A 302 -24.32 -17.48 -0.30
C ARG A 302 -25.62 -16.70 -0.52
N GLY A 303 -25.63 -15.42 -0.19
CA GLY A 303 -26.86 -14.63 -0.20
C GLY A 303 -27.92 -15.24 0.72
N GLN A 304 -29.08 -15.63 0.15
CA GLN A 304 -30.15 -16.33 0.87
C GLN A 304 -30.00 -17.87 0.83
N GLU A 305 -29.12 -18.40 -0.01
CA GLU A 305 -28.87 -19.83 -0.11
C GLU A 305 -28.04 -20.30 1.10
N ILE A 306 -28.52 -21.36 1.75
CA ILE A 306 -27.85 -22.00 2.88
C ILE A 306 -27.71 -23.49 2.58
N ARG A 307 -26.52 -24.03 2.79
CA ARG A 307 -26.21 -25.46 2.72
C ARG A 307 -25.57 -25.90 4.03
N HIS A 308 -25.85 -27.13 4.45
CA HIS A 308 -25.25 -27.73 5.64
C HIS A 308 -24.41 -28.94 5.24
N PHE A 309 -23.25 -29.06 5.86
CA PHE A 309 -22.34 -30.18 5.71
C PHE A 309 -22.08 -30.82 7.07
N GLU A 310 -22.14 -32.15 7.11
CA GLU A 310 -21.81 -32.94 8.29
C GLU A 310 -20.34 -33.39 8.17
N ILE A 311 -19.45 -32.72 8.91
CA ILE A 311 -18.01 -32.90 8.80
C ILE A 311 -17.46 -33.49 10.09
N THR A 312 -16.61 -34.50 9.98
CA THR A 312 -15.76 -34.93 11.10
C THR A 312 -14.52 -34.04 11.13
N ALA A 313 -14.29 -33.32 12.22
CA ALA A 313 -13.16 -32.41 12.34
C ALA A 313 -11.83 -33.18 12.19
N ALA A 314 -11.09 -32.86 11.14
CA ALA A 314 -9.78 -33.43 10.84
C ALA A 314 -8.65 -32.59 11.46
N PRO A 315 -7.46 -33.16 11.70
CA PRO A 315 -6.30 -32.39 12.11
C PRO A 315 -5.90 -31.36 11.03
N LYS A 316 -5.31 -30.23 11.45
CA LYS A 316 -4.98 -29.11 10.54
C LYS A 316 -3.89 -29.49 9.54
N GLU A 317 -3.07 -30.46 9.90
CA GLU A 317 -1.95 -30.99 9.13
C GLU A 317 -2.41 -31.61 7.81
N ASP A 318 -3.62 -32.18 7.77
CA ASP A 318 -4.20 -32.79 6.57
C ASP A 318 -4.43 -31.75 5.45
N PHE A 319 -4.52 -30.46 5.82
CA PHE A 319 -4.75 -29.35 4.90
C PHE A 319 -3.46 -28.60 4.54
N ARG A 320 -2.30 -29.08 5.00
CA ARG A 320 -1.02 -28.37 4.83
C ARG A 320 -0.60 -28.22 3.37
N GLU A 321 -0.90 -29.22 2.54
CA GLU A 321 -0.57 -29.19 1.11
C GLU A 321 -1.36 -28.14 0.33
N TRP A 322 -2.50 -27.69 0.88
CA TRP A 322 -3.35 -26.68 0.24
C TRP A 322 -2.94 -25.26 0.64
N LEU A 323 -2.11 -25.09 1.66
CA LEU A 323 -1.75 -23.79 2.23
C LEU A 323 -0.82 -23.02 1.29
N ILE A 324 -1.14 -21.74 1.07
CA ILE A 324 -0.37 -20.77 0.27
C ILE A 324 0.55 -19.93 1.16
#